data_AF-A0A2V1BQJ3-F1
#
_entry.id   AF-A0A2V1BQJ3-F1
#
_cell.length_a   1.000
_cell.length_b   1.000
_cell.length_c   1.000
_cell.angle_alpha   90.00
_cell.angle_beta   90.00
_cell.angle_gamma   90.00
#
_symmetry.space_group_name_H-M   'P 1'
#
loop_
_entity.id
_entity.type
_entity.pdbx_description
1 polymer ?
#
loop_
_entity_poly.entity_id
_entity_poly.type
_entity_poly.pdbx_seq_one_letter_code
_entity_poly.pdbx_strand_id
1 'polypeptide(L)'
;MPPALITLAEMHSTAVDFSKTGIPVDMSKLPRYNKWRPDFEAPGPHVKIEKQGGLSLEEIDDRDPDDQVDQDDDFSSYRYYESEKVLGKLYRAIDEREVFEHIKHRSLNPDISSESTIIDSVWDHVRAKCALFQYSHHLQWARDIRAMYEETMLDIMINHSEHTLHAVSELEAFIGNILGRTGAQSKNQRELSTTMKERFDEHSTFIINCIVKDGSEWSEESLERGMACLAISLEKKDVYRRHENLLSFKYLAAAVCLREVERIPGL
;
A
#
# COMPACT_ATOMS: atom_id res chain seq x y z
N MET A 1 -0.05 -40.70 4.69
CA MET A 1 -0.69 -39.38 4.90
C MET A 1 -0.84 -39.18 6.40
N PRO A 2 -0.51 -38.02 6.97
CA PRO A 2 -0.63 -37.81 8.42
C PRO A 2 -2.09 -37.99 8.89
N PRO A 3 -2.37 -38.75 9.97
CA PRO A 3 -3.73 -39.03 10.43
C PRO A 3 -4.54 -37.76 10.73
N ALA A 4 -3.88 -36.68 11.18
CA ALA A 4 -4.51 -35.40 11.45
C ALA A 4 -5.15 -34.75 10.20
N LEU A 5 -4.60 -34.95 8.99
CA LEU A 5 -5.16 -34.38 7.75
C LEU A 5 -6.49 -35.03 7.37
N ILE A 6 -6.64 -36.33 7.66
CA ILE A 6 -7.86 -37.09 7.38
C ILE A 6 -8.98 -36.60 8.32
N THR A 7 -8.68 -36.46 9.61
CA THR A 7 -9.62 -35.92 10.60
C THR A 7 -10.07 -34.50 10.25
N LEU A 8 -9.14 -33.64 9.80
CA LEU A 8 -9.45 -32.27 9.40
C LEU A 8 -10.33 -32.22 8.14
N ALA A 9 -10.08 -33.10 7.17
CA ALA A 9 -10.92 -33.23 5.97
C ALA A 9 -12.34 -33.73 6.30
N GLU A 10 -12.48 -34.71 7.21
CA GLU A 10 -13.78 -35.21 7.68
C GLU A 10 -14.57 -34.13 8.44
N MET A 11 -13.89 -33.39 9.32
CA MET A 11 -14.48 -32.25 10.03
C MET A 11 -14.93 -31.16 9.06
N HIS A 12 -14.12 -30.83 8.05
CA HIS A 12 -14.48 -29.84 7.03
C HIS A 12 -15.69 -30.29 6.19
N SER A 13 -15.78 -31.57 5.82
CA SER A 13 -16.95 -32.11 5.13
C SER A 13 -18.23 -31.93 5.96
N THR A 14 -18.15 -32.22 7.26
CA THR A 14 -19.26 -32.05 8.20
C THR A 14 -19.65 -30.58 8.37
N ALA A 15 -18.67 -29.66 8.36
CA ALA A 15 -18.90 -28.21 8.46
C ALA A 15 -19.71 -27.68 7.27
N VAL A 16 -19.37 -28.12 6.06
CA VAL A 16 -20.05 -27.70 4.83
C VAL A 16 -21.49 -28.22 4.82
N ASP A 17 -21.71 -29.47 5.26
CA ASP A 17 -23.03 -30.09 5.30
C ASP A 17 -23.90 -29.66 6.49
N PHE A 18 -23.39 -28.85 7.42
CA PHE A 18 -24.17 -28.30 8.54
C PHE A 18 -25.44 -27.58 8.06
N SER A 19 -25.33 -26.78 6.99
CA SER A 19 -26.45 -26.04 6.41
C SER A 19 -27.60 -26.94 5.90
N LYS A 20 -27.32 -28.22 5.59
CA LYS A 20 -28.28 -29.19 5.07
C LYS A 20 -28.75 -30.18 6.14
N THR A 21 -27.84 -30.59 7.02
CA THR A 21 -28.06 -31.69 7.97
C THR A 21 -28.35 -31.20 9.39
N GLY A 22 -27.99 -29.95 9.72
CA GLY A 22 -28.10 -29.40 11.06
C GLY A 22 -27.14 -30.03 12.09
N ILE A 23 -26.23 -30.91 11.67
CA ILE A 23 -25.29 -31.61 12.56
C ILE A 23 -24.04 -30.75 12.74
N PRO A 24 -23.79 -30.15 13.92
CA PRO A 24 -22.61 -29.33 14.14
C PRO A 24 -21.34 -30.17 14.17
N VAL A 25 -20.22 -29.57 13.75
CA VAL A 25 -18.90 -30.20 13.80
C VAL A 25 -18.46 -30.36 15.25
N ASP A 26 -17.93 -31.54 15.57
CA ASP A 26 -17.34 -31.83 16.87
C ASP A 26 -15.96 -31.19 17.00
N MET A 27 -15.91 -29.99 17.59
CA MET A 27 -14.68 -29.23 17.80
C MET A 27 -13.68 -29.91 18.75
N SER A 28 -14.10 -30.92 19.52
CA SER A 28 -13.19 -31.67 20.40
C SER A 28 -12.18 -32.54 19.62
N LYS A 29 -12.50 -32.86 18.36
CA LYS A 29 -11.63 -33.64 17.45
C LYS A 29 -10.62 -32.78 16.70
N LEU A 30 -10.65 -31.47 16.88
CA LEU A 30 -9.77 -30.55 16.15
C LEU A 30 -8.30 -30.83 16.53
N PRO A 31 -7.45 -31.23 15.56
CA PRO A 31 -6.03 -31.45 15.84
C PRO A 31 -5.40 -30.15 16.33
N ARG A 32 -4.63 -30.21 17.42
CA ARG A 32 -3.89 -29.04 17.93
C ARG A 32 -2.87 -28.59 16.87
N TYR A 33 -2.93 -27.32 16.50
CA TYR A 33 -2.03 -26.77 15.49
C TYR A 33 -0.61 -26.63 16.07
N ASN A 34 0.38 -26.90 15.23
CA ASN A 34 1.76 -26.63 15.59
C ASN A 34 2.06 -25.13 15.42
N LYS A 35 2.62 -24.49 16.46
CA LYS A 35 3.10 -23.09 16.48
C LYS A 35 4.41 -22.90 15.70
N TRP A 36 4.98 -23.98 15.14
CA TRP A 36 6.14 -23.92 14.27
C TRP A 36 5.77 -23.55 12.83
N ARG A 37 6.46 -22.54 12.28
CA ARG A 37 6.34 -22.07 10.90
C ARG A 37 7.69 -22.16 10.20
N PRO A 38 7.74 -22.42 8.88
CA PRO A 38 9.00 -22.36 8.15
C PRO A 38 9.56 -20.93 8.14
N ASP A 39 10.88 -20.82 8.10
CA ASP A 39 11.63 -19.56 8.17
C ASP A 39 11.28 -18.53 7.09
N PHE A 40 10.89 -18.97 5.90
CA PHE A 40 10.44 -18.07 4.82
C PHE A 40 9.06 -17.43 5.07
N GLU A 41 8.31 -17.86 6.09
CA GLU A 41 7.05 -17.22 6.52
C GLU A 41 7.25 -16.22 7.66
N ALA A 42 8.51 -15.99 8.09
CA ALA A 42 8.81 -15.05 9.15
C ALA A 42 8.50 -13.60 8.72
N PRO A 43 7.84 -12.79 9.56
CA PRO A 43 7.65 -11.36 9.33
C PRO A 43 8.99 -10.64 9.51
N GLY A 44 9.79 -10.69 8.46
CA GLY A 44 11.04 -9.95 8.32
C GLY A 44 12.29 -10.60 8.95
N PRO A 45 13.46 -9.99 8.70
CA PRO A 45 14.78 -10.56 9.02
C PRO A 45 15.14 -10.56 10.51
N HIS A 46 14.28 -10.01 11.39
CA HIS A 46 14.55 -9.86 12.84
C HIS A 46 14.02 -11.02 13.69
N VAL A 47 13.46 -12.05 13.07
CA VAL A 47 12.87 -13.19 13.77
C VAL A 47 13.94 -14.22 14.13
N LYS A 48 13.94 -14.71 15.37
CA LYS A 48 14.86 -15.76 15.83
C LYS A 48 14.52 -17.09 15.15
N ILE A 49 15.38 -17.54 14.23
CA ILE A 49 15.27 -18.84 13.58
C ILE A 49 16.00 -19.88 14.43
N GLU A 50 15.29 -20.93 14.86
CA GLU A 50 15.89 -22.04 15.60
C GLU A 50 16.40 -23.10 14.61
N LYS A 51 17.70 -23.43 14.68
CA LYS A 51 18.29 -24.50 13.86
C LYS A 51 17.83 -25.85 14.40
N GLN A 52 17.34 -26.72 13.52
CA GLN A 52 16.96 -28.09 13.87
C GLN A 52 18.18 -28.90 14.33
N GLY A 53 18.43 -28.84 15.63
CA GLY A 53 19.36 -29.69 16.37
C GLY A 53 18.72 -30.12 17.67
N GLY A 54 17.61 -30.85 17.57
CA GLY A 54 16.85 -31.33 18.73
C GLY A 54 15.34 -31.24 18.50
N LEU A 55 14.80 -32.08 17.61
CA LEU A 55 13.41 -32.50 17.76
C LEU A 55 13.36 -33.50 18.93
N SER A 56 13.53 -33.02 20.17
CA SER A 56 12.90 -33.71 21.28
C SER A 56 11.43 -33.33 21.22
N LEU A 57 10.59 -34.31 20.88
CA LEU A 57 9.16 -34.27 21.12
C LEU A 57 8.92 -34.43 22.64
N GLU A 58 9.68 -33.71 23.44
CA GLU A 58 9.50 -33.65 24.87
C GLU A 58 8.35 -32.69 25.14
N GLU A 59 7.31 -33.26 25.72
CA GLU A 59 6.32 -32.52 26.49
C GLU A 59 7.03 -31.57 27.47
N ILE A 60 6.28 -30.53 27.88
CA ILE A 60 6.58 -29.57 28.96
C ILE A 60 7.17 -28.23 28.46
N ASP A 61 6.37 -27.15 28.49
CA ASP A 61 6.17 -26.40 29.75
C ASP A 61 5.04 -25.38 29.59
N ASP A 62 4.12 -25.38 30.55
CA ASP A 62 3.10 -24.36 30.75
C ASP A 62 3.82 -23.05 31.07
N ARG A 63 4.13 -22.24 30.06
CA ARG A 63 4.58 -20.86 30.32
C ARG A 63 3.38 -20.05 30.79
N ASP A 64 3.59 -19.48 31.98
CA ASP A 64 2.71 -18.67 32.81
C ASP A 64 1.79 -17.73 32.00
N PRO A 65 0.47 -17.75 32.22
CA PRO A 65 -0.48 -16.82 31.58
C PRO A 65 -0.25 -15.33 31.90
N ASP A 66 0.68 -15.01 32.81
CA ASP A 66 0.91 -13.65 33.31
C ASP A 66 2.10 -12.90 32.68
N ASP A 67 2.75 -13.45 31.64
CA ASP A 67 3.61 -12.64 30.76
C ASP A 67 2.73 -11.79 29.83
N GLN A 68 2.20 -10.72 30.39
CA GLN A 68 1.44 -9.66 29.72
C GLN A 68 2.35 -8.93 28.70
N VAL A 69 2.52 -9.53 27.53
CA VAL A 69 2.76 -8.77 26.30
C VAL A 69 1.40 -8.36 25.76
N ASP A 70 1.25 -7.08 25.48
CA ASP A 70 0.01 -6.38 25.11
C ASP A 70 -0.92 -7.23 24.22
N GLN A 71 -2.20 -7.30 24.60
CA GLN A 71 -3.26 -8.11 23.99
C GLN A 71 -3.58 -7.79 22.51
N ASP A 72 -2.84 -6.87 21.88
CA ASP A 72 -3.04 -6.43 20.50
C ASP A 72 -1.99 -6.96 19.51
N ASP A 73 -0.97 -7.70 19.97
CA ASP A 73 -0.06 -8.41 19.07
C ASP A 73 -0.68 -9.74 18.63
N ASP A 74 -1.39 -9.69 17.49
CA ASP A 74 -1.95 -10.87 16.78
C ASP A 74 -0.85 -11.85 16.31
N PHE A 75 0.42 -11.50 16.51
CA PHE A 75 1.56 -12.41 16.43
C PHE A 75 1.64 -13.22 17.72
N SER A 76 0.79 -14.24 17.85
CA SER A 76 1.12 -15.37 18.72
C SER A 76 2.58 -15.74 18.47
N SER A 77 3.39 -15.93 19.52
CA SER A 77 4.83 -16.22 19.41
C SER A 77 5.07 -17.50 18.59
N TYR A 78 5.04 -17.36 17.26
CA TYR A 78 5.34 -18.41 16.31
C TYR A 78 6.84 -18.65 16.41
N ARG A 79 7.23 -19.92 16.47
CA ARG A 79 8.63 -20.31 16.38
C ARG A 79 8.94 -20.68 14.95
N TYR A 80 10.09 -20.24 14.45
CA TYR A 80 10.46 -20.42 13.06
C TYR A 80 11.59 -21.43 12.93
N TYR A 81 11.40 -22.41 12.05
CA TYR A 81 12.41 -23.43 11.76
C TYR A 81 12.98 -23.24 10.35
N GLU A 82 14.26 -23.51 10.20
CA GLU A 82 14.91 -23.51 8.89
C GLU A 82 14.35 -24.65 8.01
N SER A 83 13.63 -24.29 6.94
CA SER A 83 13.02 -25.28 6.03
C SER A 83 14.03 -25.81 5.01
N GLU A 84 14.23 -27.13 4.98
CA GLU A 84 15.10 -27.81 4.00
C GLU A 84 14.45 -28.03 2.61
N LYS A 85 13.19 -27.61 2.47
CA LYS A 85 12.45 -27.71 1.20
C LYS A 85 12.94 -26.68 0.19
N VAL A 86 12.61 -26.89 -1.09
CA VAL A 86 13.01 -26.01 -2.20
C VAL A 86 12.68 -24.54 -1.93
N LEU A 87 11.51 -24.24 -1.36
CA LEU A 87 11.12 -22.86 -1.00
C LEU A 87 12.06 -22.22 0.03
N GLY A 88 12.44 -22.93 1.09
CA GLY A 88 13.39 -22.41 2.09
C GLY A 88 14.79 -22.20 1.49
N LYS A 89 15.24 -23.13 0.63
CA LYS A 89 16.51 -22.99 -0.09
C LYS A 89 16.52 -21.80 -1.04
N LEU A 90 15.43 -21.58 -1.78
CA LEU A 90 15.28 -20.43 -2.69
C LEU A 90 15.22 -19.12 -1.91
N TYR A 91 14.46 -19.07 -0.81
CA TYR A 91 14.37 -17.90 0.06
C TYR A 91 15.76 -17.49 0.58
N ARG A 92 16.54 -18.43 1.11
CA ARG A 92 17.90 -18.18 1.60
C ARG A 92 18.94 -17.92 0.49
N ALA A 93 18.63 -18.24 -0.76
CA ALA A 93 19.49 -17.91 -1.91
C ALA A 93 19.33 -16.46 -2.38
N ILE A 94 18.29 -15.75 -1.92
CA ILE A 94 18.09 -14.34 -2.21
C ILE A 94 18.84 -13.53 -1.14
N ASP A 95 19.86 -12.78 -1.54
CA ASP A 95 20.49 -11.80 -0.66
C ASP A 95 19.66 -10.51 -0.65
N GLU A 96 18.72 -10.43 0.29
CA GLU A 96 17.88 -9.23 0.47
C GLU A 96 18.73 -7.98 0.72
N ARG A 97 19.88 -8.10 1.39
CA ARG A 97 20.74 -6.95 1.71
C ARG A 97 21.36 -6.38 0.45
N GLU A 98 21.83 -7.25 -0.44
CA GLU A 98 22.33 -6.82 -1.75
C GLU A 98 21.25 -6.07 -2.54
N VAL A 99 20.01 -6.61 -2.56
CA VAL A 99 18.87 -5.96 -3.24
C VAL A 99 18.57 -4.60 -2.65
N PHE A 100 18.47 -4.49 -1.32
CA PHE A 100 18.20 -3.22 -0.64
C PHE A 100 19.35 -2.22 -0.80
N GLU A 101 20.60 -2.65 -0.75
CA GLU A 101 21.75 -1.77 -1.00
C GLU A 101 21.80 -1.30 -2.46
N HIS A 102 21.44 -2.15 -3.43
CA HIS A 102 21.29 -1.72 -4.83
C HIS A 102 20.20 -0.66 -5.00
N ILE A 103 19.06 -0.85 -4.33
CA ILE A 103 17.95 0.12 -4.35
C ILE A 103 18.39 1.43 -3.68
N LYS A 104 19.02 1.36 -2.50
CA LYS A 104 19.55 2.52 -1.79
C LYS A 104 20.60 3.25 -2.60
N HIS A 105 21.57 2.54 -3.19
CA HIS A 105 22.64 3.12 -4.00
C HIS A 105 22.08 3.81 -5.25
N ARG A 106 21.01 3.28 -5.85
CA ARG A 106 20.27 3.95 -6.94
C ARG A 106 19.54 5.21 -6.46
N SER A 107 18.99 5.19 -5.24
CA SER A 107 18.31 6.36 -4.66
C SER A 107 19.28 7.44 -4.13
N LEU A 108 20.49 7.06 -3.70
CA LEU A 108 21.50 7.92 -3.10
C LEU A 108 22.53 8.46 -4.10
N ASN A 109 22.67 7.85 -5.28
CA ASN A 109 23.44 8.41 -6.40
C ASN A 109 22.50 9.01 -7.43
N PRO A 110 22.10 10.28 -7.25
CA PRO A 110 21.34 11.01 -8.23
C PRO A 110 22.32 11.57 -9.27
N ASP A 111 23.11 10.72 -9.93
CA ASP A 111 23.68 11.09 -11.25
C ASP A 111 22.55 11.27 -12.30
N ILE A 112 21.31 11.03 -11.88
CA ILE A 112 20.03 11.38 -12.55
C ILE A 112 19.47 12.73 -12.03
N SER A 113 20.20 13.50 -11.21
CA SER A 113 19.74 14.83 -10.72
C SER A 113 19.71 15.91 -11.80
N SER A 114 20.19 15.61 -13.02
CA SER A 114 20.21 16.55 -14.16
C SER A 114 19.32 16.10 -15.33
N GLU A 115 18.63 14.97 -15.22
CA GLU A 115 17.66 14.54 -16.24
C GLU A 115 16.25 14.97 -15.81
N SER A 116 15.56 15.67 -16.71
CA SER A 116 14.14 15.99 -16.63
C SER A 116 13.35 14.82 -16.06
N THR A 117 12.50 15.05 -15.06
CA THR A 117 11.66 13.97 -14.51
C THR A 117 10.72 13.44 -15.60
N ILE A 118 10.21 12.22 -15.43
CA ILE A 118 9.20 11.65 -16.33
C ILE A 118 8.02 12.61 -16.50
N ILE A 119 7.64 13.32 -15.44
CA ILE A 119 6.55 14.31 -15.48
C ILE A 119 6.94 15.54 -16.31
N ASP A 120 8.19 15.98 -16.28
CA ASP A 120 8.67 17.05 -17.15
C ASP A 120 8.60 16.61 -18.63
N SER A 121 8.99 15.36 -18.93
CA SER A 121 8.86 14.78 -20.29
C SER A 121 7.40 14.66 -20.73
N VAL A 122 6.50 14.26 -19.83
CA VAL A 122 5.05 14.23 -20.08
C VAL A 122 4.53 15.63 -20.39
N TRP A 123 4.97 16.63 -19.62
CA TRP A 123 4.58 18.01 -19.86
C TRP A 123 5.10 18.55 -21.20
N ASP A 124 6.33 18.23 -21.57
CA ASP A 124 6.87 18.58 -22.89
C ASP A 124 6.07 17.94 -24.02
N HIS A 125 5.69 16.67 -23.87
CA HIS A 125 4.83 15.98 -24.83
C HIS A 125 3.46 16.65 -24.96
N VAL A 126 2.80 16.93 -23.84
CA VAL A 126 1.48 17.59 -23.81
C VAL A 126 1.57 18.98 -24.45
N ARG A 127 2.60 19.77 -24.12
CA ARG A 127 2.78 21.11 -24.73
C ARG A 127 3.01 21.05 -26.23
N ALA A 128 3.81 20.09 -26.70
CA ALA A 128 4.09 19.93 -28.13
C ALA A 128 2.84 19.51 -28.90
N LYS A 129 2.07 18.56 -28.36
CA LYS A 129 0.86 18.03 -28.98
C LYS A 129 -0.30 19.05 -28.92
N CYS A 130 -0.48 19.73 -27.80
CA CYS A 130 -1.59 20.66 -27.56
C CYS A 130 -1.19 22.13 -27.69
N ALA A 131 -0.22 22.46 -28.55
CA ALA A 131 0.33 23.81 -28.68
C ALA A 131 -0.70 24.89 -29.06
N LEU A 132 -1.84 24.49 -29.66
CA LEU A 132 -2.92 25.40 -30.07
C LEU A 132 -3.92 25.72 -28.95
N PHE A 133 -3.90 24.97 -27.85
CA PHE A 133 -4.84 25.13 -26.74
C PHE A 133 -4.33 26.15 -25.73
N GLN A 134 -5.19 27.11 -25.38
CA GLN A 134 -4.89 28.12 -24.37
C GLN A 134 -5.48 27.71 -23.03
N TYR A 135 -4.63 27.42 -22.03
CA TYR A 135 -5.05 27.01 -20.69
C TYR A 135 -4.84 28.08 -19.62
N SER A 136 -4.28 29.23 -20.00
CA SER A 136 -3.84 30.28 -19.07
C SER A 136 -4.98 30.86 -18.21
N HIS A 137 -6.20 30.90 -18.73
CA HIS A 137 -7.37 31.42 -18.01
C HIS A 137 -7.83 30.51 -16.87
N HIS A 138 -7.47 29.23 -16.89
CA HIS A 138 -7.77 28.28 -15.82
C HIS A 138 -6.69 28.19 -14.74
N LEU A 139 -5.58 28.92 -14.84
CA LEU A 139 -4.45 28.79 -13.89
C LEU A 139 -4.85 29.08 -12.45
N GLN A 140 -5.67 30.10 -12.20
CA GLN A 140 -6.10 30.41 -10.83
C GLN A 140 -7.01 29.31 -10.28
N TRP A 141 -7.99 28.88 -11.07
CA TRP A 141 -8.88 27.77 -10.71
C TRP A 141 -8.07 26.48 -10.45
N ALA A 142 -7.05 26.19 -11.27
CA ALA A 142 -6.18 25.03 -11.09
C ALA A 142 -5.37 25.09 -9.79
N ARG A 143 -4.98 26.28 -9.33
CA ARG A 143 -4.36 26.46 -7.99
C ARG A 143 -5.35 26.12 -6.87
N ASP A 144 -6.60 26.52 -7.02
CA ASP A 144 -7.64 26.21 -6.02
C ASP A 144 -7.93 24.71 -5.98
N ILE A 145 -8.00 24.04 -7.13
CA ILE A 145 -8.12 22.57 -7.23
C ILE A 145 -6.93 21.87 -6.57
N ARG A 146 -5.70 22.35 -6.82
CA ARG A 146 -4.50 21.81 -6.17
C ARG A 146 -4.57 21.98 -4.65
N ALA A 147 -4.95 23.16 -4.16
CA ALA A 147 -5.04 23.44 -2.73
C ALA A 147 -6.08 22.54 -2.05
N MET A 148 -7.25 22.37 -2.68
CA MET A 148 -8.30 21.46 -2.21
C MET A 148 -7.82 20.01 -2.17
N TYR A 149 -7.10 19.56 -3.21
CA TYR A 149 -6.53 18.22 -3.22
C TYR A 149 -5.58 18.00 -2.05
N GLU A 150 -4.64 18.94 -1.87
CA GLU A 150 -3.59 18.86 -0.87
C GLU A 150 -4.11 18.96 0.56
N GLU A 151 -5.12 19.77 0.82
CA GLU A 151 -5.78 19.88 2.13
C GLU A 151 -6.40 18.54 2.54
N THR A 152 -7.20 17.93 1.67
CA THR A 152 -7.80 16.63 1.98
C THR A 152 -6.76 15.51 2.04
N MET A 153 -5.68 15.57 1.26
CA MET A 153 -4.57 14.62 1.38
C MET A 153 -3.93 14.68 2.77
N LEU A 154 -3.68 15.88 3.29
CA LEU A 154 -3.17 16.06 4.66
C LEU A 154 -4.15 15.52 5.71
N ASP A 155 -5.45 15.76 5.52
CA ASP A 155 -6.48 15.20 6.40
C ASP A 155 -6.48 13.67 6.38
N ILE A 156 -6.33 13.04 5.20
CA ILE A 156 -6.23 11.58 5.09
C ILE A 156 -5.00 11.09 5.85
N MET A 157 -3.84 11.73 5.65
CA MET A 157 -2.57 11.36 6.30
C MET A 157 -2.63 11.46 7.83
N ILE A 158 -3.31 12.47 8.37
CA ILE A 158 -3.44 12.68 9.81
C ILE A 158 -4.45 11.72 10.42
N ASN A 159 -5.62 11.55 9.80
CA ASN A 159 -6.73 10.79 10.37
C ASN A 159 -6.57 9.27 10.31
N HIS A 160 -5.70 8.76 9.43
CA HIS A 160 -5.47 7.32 9.27
C HIS A 160 -4.14 6.85 9.87
N SER A 161 -3.52 7.67 10.71
CA SER A 161 -2.33 7.24 11.44
C SER A 161 -2.67 6.43 12.69
N GLU A 162 -1.89 5.39 12.95
CA GLU A 162 -1.90 4.67 14.22
C GLU A 162 -1.26 5.47 15.37
N HIS A 163 -0.44 6.45 15.05
CA HIS A 163 0.29 7.25 16.03
C HIS A 163 -0.12 8.72 15.94
N THR A 164 -0.61 9.26 17.05
CA THR A 164 -1.05 10.66 17.18
C THR A 164 0.04 11.70 16.87
N LEU A 165 1.31 11.30 16.85
CA LEU A 165 2.47 12.16 16.60
C LEU A 165 3.07 12.00 15.19
N HIS A 166 2.73 10.93 14.47
CA HIS A 166 3.34 10.62 13.17
C HIS A 166 2.24 10.39 12.15
N ALA A 167 1.96 11.39 11.31
CA ALA A 167 1.03 11.19 10.20
C ALA A 167 1.54 10.09 9.25
N VAL A 168 0.62 9.44 8.54
CA VAL A 168 0.93 8.52 7.45
C VAL A 168 1.66 9.29 6.37
N SER A 169 2.66 8.69 5.72
CA SER A 169 3.36 9.36 4.62
C SER A 169 2.45 9.56 3.40
N GLU A 170 2.72 10.57 2.59
CA GLU A 170 1.96 10.79 1.34
C GLU A 170 1.99 9.55 0.45
N LEU A 171 3.13 8.86 0.40
CA LEU A 171 3.30 7.66 -0.42
C LEU A 171 2.35 6.53 0.05
N GLU A 172 2.26 6.31 1.35
CA GLU A 172 1.37 5.30 1.93
C GLU A 172 -0.10 5.66 1.72
N ALA A 173 -0.45 6.93 1.91
CA ALA A 173 -1.81 7.45 1.66
C ALA A 173 -2.20 7.30 0.18
N PHE A 174 -1.30 7.67 -0.73
CA PHE A 174 -1.50 7.57 -2.17
C PHE A 174 -1.56 6.14 -2.69
N ILE A 175 -0.76 5.22 -2.13
CA ILE A 175 -0.81 3.79 -2.48
C ILE A 175 -2.02 3.09 -1.82
N GLY A 176 -2.55 3.66 -0.74
CA GLY A 176 -3.62 3.05 0.05
C GLY A 176 -3.12 1.92 0.94
N ASN A 177 -1.87 2.00 1.43
CA ASN A 177 -1.25 0.94 2.22
C ASN A 177 -0.28 1.50 3.27
N ILE A 178 -0.58 1.30 4.56
CA ILE A 178 0.26 1.71 5.69
C ILE A 178 1.31 0.63 5.97
N LEU A 179 2.60 0.94 5.92
CA LEU A 179 3.64 -0.07 6.08
C LEU A 179 3.91 -0.35 7.56
N GLY A 180 3.80 -1.62 7.95
CA GLY A 180 4.16 -2.07 9.30
C GLY A 180 5.67 -2.02 9.54
N ARG A 181 6.09 -1.76 10.78
CA ARG A 181 7.51 -1.66 11.19
C ARG A 181 8.32 -2.94 10.94
N THR A 182 7.64 -4.09 10.91
CA THR A 182 8.17 -5.44 10.68
C THR A 182 7.81 -6.00 9.30
N GLY A 183 7.26 -5.17 8.41
CA GLY A 183 6.83 -5.55 7.06
C GLY A 183 5.44 -6.20 6.98
N ALA A 184 4.95 -6.78 8.07
CA ALA A 184 3.58 -7.26 8.19
C ALA A 184 2.69 -6.20 8.84
N GLN A 185 1.48 -6.02 8.29
CA GLN A 185 0.49 -5.09 8.84
C GLN A 185 -0.24 -5.71 10.03
N SER A 186 -0.48 -4.92 11.08
CA SER A 186 -1.43 -5.29 12.12
C SER A 186 -2.87 -5.33 11.55
N LYS A 187 -3.79 -6.01 12.24
CA LYS A 187 -5.21 -6.00 11.86
C LYS A 187 -5.75 -4.55 11.80
N ASN A 188 -5.38 -3.73 12.77
CA ASN A 188 -5.74 -2.31 12.82
C ASN A 188 -5.16 -1.54 11.63
N GLN A 189 -3.87 -1.72 11.29
CA GLN A 189 -3.25 -1.12 10.09
C GLN A 189 -3.97 -1.50 8.80
N ARG A 190 -4.44 -2.75 8.70
CA ARG A 190 -5.17 -3.23 7.54
C ARG A 190 -6.55 -2.58 7.41
N GLU A 191 -7.28 -2.45 8.52
CA GLU A 191 -8.58 -1.76 8.56
C GLU A 191 -8.42 -0.26 8.25
N LEU A 192 -7.41 0.39 8.83
CA LEU A 192 -7.06 1.77 8.53
C LEU A 192 -6.64 1.95 7.07
N SER A 193 -5.82 1.05 6.51
CA SER A 193 -5.42 1.09 5.10
C SER A 193 -6.60 0.95 4.15
N THR A 194 -7.57 0.10 4.49
CA THR A 194 -8.79 -0.10 3.70
C THR A 194 -9.61 1.20 3.69
N THR A 195 -9.87 1.76 4.86
CA THR A 195 -10.65 3.01 5.01
C THR A 195 -9.94 4.21 4.36
N MET A 196 -8.62 4.29 4.54
CA MET A 196 -7.77 5.33 3.96
C MET A 196 -7.82 5.29 2.44
N LYS A 197 -7.72 4.08 1.86
CA LYS A 197 -7.80 3.88 0.41
C LYS A 197 -9.17 4.30 -0.13
N GLU A 198 -10.26 3.91 0.51
CA GLU A 198 -11.61 4.32 0.11
C GLU A 198 -11.75 5.85 0.10
N ARG A 199 -11.30 6.51 1.16
CA ARG A 199 -11.28 7.99 1.25
C ARG A 199 -10.44 8.64 0.15
N PHE A 200 -9.27 8.09 -0.14
CA PHE A 200 -8.40 8.59 -1.19
C PHE A 200 -9.02 8.41 -2.59
N ASP A 201 -9.65 7.27 -2.85
CA ASP A 201 -10.29 6.96 -4.14
C ASP A 201 -11.51 7.87 -4.37
N GLU A 202 -12.33 8.11 -3.34
CA GLU A 202 -13.45 9.05 -3.37
C GLU A 202 -12.98 10.47 -3.70
N HIS A 203 -11.96 10.94 -2.98
CA HIS A 203 -11.41 12.28 -3.17
C HIS A 203 -10.76 12.45 -4.53
N SER A 204 -9.96 11.47 -4.97
CA SER A 204 -9.35 11.47 -6.30
C SER A 204 -10.41 11.52 -7.39
N THR A 205 -11.48 10.74 -7.24
CA THR A 205 -12.62 10.75 -8.17
C THR A 205 -13.30 12.11 -8.20
N PHE A 206 -13.50 12.74 -7.04
CA PHE A 206 -14.07 14.08 -6.95
C PHE A 206 -13.21 15.12 -7.68
N ILE A 207 -11.90 15.15 -7.41
CA ILE A 207 -10.96 16.08 -8.05
C ILE A 207 -10.91 15.85 -9.57
N ILE A 208 -10.86 14.59 -10.03
CA ILE A 208 -10.92 14.26 -11.45
C ILE A 208 -12.22 14.80 -12.07
N ASN A 209 -13.37 14.62 -11.40
CA ASN A 209 -14.65 15.13 -11.89
C ASN A 209 -14.66 16.67 -11.97
N CYS A 210 -14.08 17.38 -11.00
CA CYS A 210 -13.94 18.84 -11.08
C CYS A 210 -13.15 19.27 -12.32
N ILE A 211 -12.14 18.50 -12.71
CA ILE A 211 -11.32 18.82 -13.88
C ILE A 211 -12.07 18.58 -15.18
N VAL A 212 -12.77 17.45 -15.30
CA VAL A 212 -13.27 16.98 -16.59
C VAL A 212 -14.75 17.22 -16.83
N LYS A 213 -15.52 17.62 -15.81
CA LYS A 213 -16.97 17.81 -15.91
C LYS A 213 -17.41 19.23 -15.56
N ASP A 214 -18.51 19.64 -16.18
CA ASP A 214 -19.34 20.76 -15.76
C ASP A 214 -20.67 20.22 -15.27
N GLY A 215 -20.79 20.06 -13.95
CA GLY A 215 -21.92 19.36 -13.34
C GLY A 215 -21.93 17.88 -13.71
N SER A 216 -22.92 17.45 -14.49
CA SER A 216 -23.10 16.05 -14.90
C SER A 216 -22.47 15.73 -16.27
N GLU A 217 -22.15 16.75 -17.06
CA GLU A 217 -21.67 16.60 -18.43
C GLU A 217 -20.16 16.80 -18.53
N TRP A 218 -19.56 16.26 -19.59
CA TRP A 218 -18.14 16.47 -19.87
C TRP A 218 -17.91 17.91 -20.30
N SER A 219 -16.91 18.57 -19.71
CA SER A 219 -16.57 19.94 -20.05
C SER A 219 -15.89 20.00 -21.42
N GLU A 220 -16.29 20.96 -22.25
CA GLU A 220 -15.59 21.27 -23.52
C GLU A 220 -14.17 21.77 -23.25
N GLU A 221 -13.92 22.39 -22.10
CA GLU A 221 -12.60 22.90 -21.67
C GLU A 221 -11.82 21.89 -20.80
N SER A 222 -12.22 20.61 -20.80
CA SER A 222 -11.62 19.58 -19.95
C SER A 222 -10.11 19.39 -20.21
N LEU A 223 -9.66 19.55 -21.45
CA LEU A 223 -8.23 19.51 -21.80
C LEU A 223 -7.49 20.71 -21.22
N GLU A 224 -8.00 21.92 -21.43
CA GLU A 224 -7.42 23.18 -20.95
C GLU A 224 -7.31 23.17 -19.43
N ARG A 225 -8.34 22.68 -18.74
CA ARG A 225 -8.35 22.46 -17.29
C ARG A 225 -7.29 21.46 -16.87
N GLY A 226 -7.19 20.32 -17.54
CA GLY A 226 -6.16 19.30 -17.29
C GLY A 226 -4.74 19.84 -17.49
N MET A 227 -4.50 20.58 -18.57
CA MET A 227 -3.23 21.25 -18.85
C MET A 227 -2.88 22.30 -17.79
N ALA A 228 -3.86 23.10 -17.34
CA ALA A 228 -3.67 24.06 -16.27
C ALA A 228 -3.29 23.37 -14.95
N CYS A 229 -3.98 22.30 -14.56
CA CYS A 229 -3.64 21.52 -13.37
C CYS A 229 -2.23 20.93 -13.44
N LEU A 230 -1.83 20.36 -14.59
CA LEU A 230 -0.49 19.82 -14.79
C LEU A 230 0.57 20.92 -14.72
N ALA A 231 0.35 22.07 -15.38
CA ALA A 231 1.25 23.22 -15.32
C ALA A 231 1.47 23.72 -13.89
N ILE A 232 0.38 23.91 -13.13
CA ILE A 232 0.45 24.34 -11.72
C ILE A 232 1.12 23.29 -10.84
N SER A 233 0.97 22.00 -11.14
CA SER A 233 1.63 20.94 -10.37
C SER A 233 3.16 20.96 -10.47
N LEU A 234 3.69 21.54 -11.56
CA LEU A 234 5.11 21.73 -11.82
C LEU A 234 5.66 23.06 -11.26
N GLU A 235 4.79 23.98 -10.83
CA GLU A 235 5.23 25.20 -10.15
C GLU A 235 5.91 24.86 -8.82
N LYS A 236 7.11 25.42 -8.63
CA LYS A 236 7.84 25.32 -7.36
C LYS A 236 7.06 26.06 -6.28
N LYS A 237 6.77 25.38 -5.17
CA LYS A 237 6.19 26.01 -3.98
C LYS A 237 7.25 26.77 -3.20
N ASP A 238 6.87 27.92 -2.66
CA ASP A 238 7.64 28.59 -1.62
C ASP A 238 7.59 27.77 -0.32
N VAL A 239 8.78 27.53 0.25
CA VAL A 239 9.09 26.50 1.28
C VAL A 239 8.50 26.82 2.67
N TYR A 240 7.56 27.75 2.79
CA TYR A 240 7.17 28.34 4.08
C TYR A 240 6.23 27.46 4.94
N ARG A 241 5.63 26.39 4.40
CA ARG A 241 4.80 25.47 5.20
C ARG A 241 5.53 24.14 5.43
N ARG A 242 5.69 23.80 6.72
CA ARG A 242 6.35 22.59 7.25
C ARG A 242 5.72 21.27 6.81
N HIS A 243 4.47 21.29 6.35
CA HIS A 243 3.82 20.12 5.77
C HIS A 243 4.18 20.09 4.30
N GLU A 244 5.27 19.37 4.04
CA GLU A 244 5.73 18.70 2.82
C GLU A 244 5.09 19.16 1.50
N ASN A 245 5.94 19.46 0.52
CA ASN A 245 5.53 19.64 -0.86
C ASN A 245 4.92 18.32 -1.38
N LEU A 246 3.62 18.14 -1.18
CA LEU A 246 2.87 16.99 -1.68
C LEU A 246 3.11 16.84 -3.18
N LEU A 247 3.54 15.64 -3.58
CA LEU A 247 3.96 15.29 -4.92
C LEU A 247 2.85 14.59 -5.69
N SER A 248 1.92 13.92 -5.02
CA SER A 248 0.89 13.06 -5.61
C SER A 248 -0.04 13.79 -6.59
N PHE A 249 -0.34 15.07 -6.35
CA PHE A 249 -1.17 15.88 -7.26
C PHE A 249 -0.62 15.91 -8.69
N LYS A 250 0.71 15.93 -8.86
CA LYS A 250 1.34 15.97 -10.19
C LYS A 250 1.01 14.74 -11.02
N TYR A 251 0.93 13.57 -10.38
CA TYR A 251 0.63 12.31 -11.05
C TYR A 251 -0.84 12.22 -11.41
N LEU A 252 -1.73 12.69 -10.53
CA LEU A 252 -3.16 12.80 -10.82
C LEU A 252 -3.41 13.75 -12.00
N ALA A 253 -2.84 14.96 -11.96
CA ALA A 253 -2.99 15.94 -13.02
C ALA A 253 -2.41 15.46 -14.36
N ALA A 254 -1.25 14.80 -14.35
CA ALA A 254 -0.65 14.19 -15.54
C ALA A 254 -1.54 13.10 -16.14
N ALA A 255 -2.08 12.20 -15.32
CA ALA A 255 -2.95 11.12 -15.77
C ALA A 255 -4.25 11.66 -16.41
N VAL A 256 -4.88 12.64 -15.78
CA VAL A 256 -6.09 13.28 -16.32
C VAL A 256 -5.77 13.99 -17.63
N CYS A 257 -4.70 14.80 -17.66
CA CYS A 257 -4.33 15.55 -18.85
C CYS A 257 -4.03 14.63 -20.04
N LEU A 258 -3.22 13.57 -19.84
CA LEU A 258 -2.91 12.60 -20.90
C LEU A 258 -4.17 11.90 -21.42
N ARG A 259 -5.10 11.52 -20.54
CA ARG A 259 -6.36 10.90 -20.95
C ARG A 259 -7.19 11.82 -21.83
N GLU A 260 -7.27 13.11 -21.51
CA GLU A 260 -8.02 14.06 -22.35
C GLU A 260 -7.29 14.35 -23.68
N VAL A 261 -5.95 14.32 -23.70
CA VAL A 261 -5.16 14.41 -24.95
C VAL A 261 -5.47 13.24 -25.89
N GLU A 262 -5.54 12.01 -25.38
CA GLU A 262 -5.87 10.82 -26.18
C GLU A 262 -7.30 10.82 -26.72
N ARG A 263 -8.20 11.57 -26.07
CA ARG A 263 -9.62 11.62 -26.43
C ARG A 263 -9.89 12.48 -27.66
N ILE A 264 -8.99 13.40 -28.03
CA ILE A 264 -9.20 14.29 -29.18
C ILE A 264 -8.77 13.56 -30.46
N PRO A 265 -9.71 13.15 -31.33
CA PRO A 265 -9.36 12.46 -32.57
C PRO A 265 -8.65 13.42 -33.53
N GLY A 266 -7.48 13.03 -34.04
CA GLY A 266 -6.72 13.79 -35.03
C GLY A 266 -5.52 14.58 -34.49
N LEU A 267 -5.19 14.40 -33.20
CA LEU A 267 -3.96 14.84 -32.56
C LEU A 267 -2.97 13.68 -32.36
#